data_AF-A0A935TZR3-F1
#
_entry.id   AF-A0A935TZR3-F1
#
_cell.length_a   1.000
_cell.length_b   1.000
_cell.length_c   1.000
_cell.angle_alpha   90.00
_cell.angle_beta   90.00
_cell.angle_gamma   90.00
#
_symmetry.space_group_name_H-M   'P 1'
#
loop_
_entity.id
_entity.type
_entity.pdbx_description
1 polymer ?
#
loop_
_entity_poly.entity_id
_entity_poly.type
_entity_poly.pdbx_seq_one_letter_code
_entity_poly.pdbx_strand_id
1 'polypeptide(L)'
;MRMSLELSREVTCIRSMAWRCDLPSQLNWPALVAQMLTFDLTQQQAAVKGLTRLVSPRGDEIIFVAASGRVQIRVHYTVPEEQRRFVAERLFQHLVYALRRI
;
A
#
# COMPACT_ATOMS: atom_id res chain seq x y z
N MET A 1 17.67 -4.76 -13.12
CA MET A 1 16.60 -5.74 -12.87
C MET A 1 15.26 -5.06 -13.14
N ARG A 2 14.44 -5.56 -14.07
CA ARG A 2 13.13 -4.94 -14.41
C ARG A 2 12.10 -5.56 -13.46
N MET A 3 11.70 -4.86 -12.41
CA MET A 3 10.61 -5.28 -11.54
C MET A 3 9.27 -4.96 -12.23
N SER A 4 8.48 -6.00 -12.55
CA SER A 4 7.08 -5.84 -12.96
C SER A 4 6.20 -5.97 -11.70
N LEU A 5 5.67 -4.85 -11.23
CA LEU A 5 4.69 -4.83 -10.16
C LEU A 5 3.30 -4.68 -10.77
N GLU A 6 2.36 -5.51 -10.34
CA GLU A 6 0.99 -5.47 -10.82
C GLU A 6 0.04 -5.20 -9.67
N LEU A 7 -0.88 -4.25 -9.89
CA LEU A 7 -1.94 -3.93 -8.94
C LEU A 7 -3.20 -4.72 -9.30
N SER A 8 -3.54 -5.70 -8.48
CA SER A 8 -4.70 -6.57 -8.67
C SER A 8 -5.80 -6.24 -7.69
N ARG A 9 -7.05 -6.21 -8.13
CA ARG A 9 -8.21 -6.02 -7.23
C ARG A 9 -8.37 -7.25 -6.34
N GLU A 10 -8.54 -7.04 -5.04
CA GLU A 10 -8.74 -8.11 -4.06
C GLU A 10 -10.24 -8.26 -3.73
N VAL A 11 -10.71 -9.50 -3.63
CA VAL A 11 -12.08 -9.79 -3.21
C VAL A 11 -12.13 -9.74 -1.69
N THR A 12 -12.76 -8.71 -1.16
CA THR A 12 -13.05 -8.58 0.27
C THR A 12 -14.56 -8.50 0.51
N CYS A 13 -15.00 -8.55 1.77
CA CYS A 13 -16.40 -8.33 2.13
C CYS A 13 -16.93 -6.98 1.63
N ILE A 14 -16.05 -6.02 1.35
CA ILE A 14 -16.37 -4.74 0.74
C ILE A 14 -15.68 -4.67 -0.63
N ARG A 15 -16.37 -5.25 -1.63
CA ARG A 15 -15.90 -5.27 -3.02
C ARG A 15 -15.59 -3.83 -3.50
N SER A 16 -14.52 -3.68 -4.29
CA SER A 16 -14.04 -2.38 -4.84
C SER A 16 -13.25 -1.50 -3.87
N MET A 17 -12.92 -1.94 -2.65
CA MET A 17 -12.11 -1.14 -1.73
C MET A 17 -10.67 -1.61 -1.55
N ALA A 18 -10.32 -2.82 -1.99
CA ALA A 18 -9.02 -3.41 -1.74
C ALA A 18 -8.30 -3.81 -3.03
N TRP A 19 -7.00 -3.55 -3.06
CA TRP A 19 -6.07 -3.98 -4.09
C TRP A 19 -4.82 -4.56 -3.44
N ARG A 20 -4.13 -5.40 -4.20
CA ARG A 20 -2.92 -6.09 -3.78
C ARG A 20 -1.83 -5.89 -4.83
N CYS A 21 -0.61 -5.78 -4.36
CA CYS A 21 0.57 -6.09 -5.14
C CYS A 21 1.56 -6.87 -4.27
N ASP A 22 2.45 -7.62 -4.89
CA ASP A 22 3.50 -8.38 -4.20
C ASP A 22 4.86 -7.74 -4.49
N LEU A 23 5.66 -7.59 -3.44
CA LEU A 23 7.01 -7.06 -3.50
C LEU A 23 8.04 -8.19 -3.43
N PRO A 24 9.27 -7.96 -3.91
CA PRO A 24 10.40 -8.87 -3.72
C PRO A 24 10.60 -9.25 -2.24
N SER A 25 10.99 -10.50 -2.00
CA SER A 25 11.22 -11.01 -0.64
C SER A 25 12.41 -10.36 0.06
N GLN A 26 13.40 -9.89 -0.70
CA GLN A 26 14.56 -9.16 -0.20
C GLN A 26 14.38 -7.66 -0.43
N LEU A 27 13.85 -6.98 0.59
CA LEU A 27 13.59 -5.54 0.57
C LEU A 27 13.98 -4.92 1.90
N ASN A 28 14.59 -3.73 1.84
CA ASN A 28 14.85 -2.93 3.02
C ASN A 28 13.55 -2.28 3.49
N TRP A 29 12.76 -3.01 4.28
CA TRP A 29 11.46 -2.56 4.78
C TRP A 29 11.52 -1.24 5.56
N PRO A 30 12.46 -1.03 6.50
CA PRO A 30 12.59 0.27 7.18
C PRO A 30 12.82 1.43 6.20
N ALA A 31 13.68 1.26 5.20
CA ALA A 31 13.94 2.29 4.20
C ALA A 31 12.71 2.57 3.32
N LEU A 32 12.00 1.51 2.90
CA LEU A 32 10.76 1.65 2.14
C LEU A 32 9.71 2.43 2.92
N VAL A 33 9.49 2.08 4.18
CA VAL A 33 8.52 2.76 5.05
C VAL A 33 8.92 4.22 5.24
N ALA A 34 10.19 4.51 5.49
CA ALA A 34 10.68 5.89 5.61
C ALA A 34 10.43 6.72 4.34
N GLN A 35 10.67 6.15 3.16
CA GLN A 35 10.35 6.83 1.89
C GLN A 35 8.85 7.03 1.72
N MET A 36 8.01 6.06 2.09
CA MET A 36 6.55 6.18 1.99
C MET A 36 5.98 7.29 2.88
N LEU A 37 6.57 7.53 4.05
CA LEU A 37 6.16 8.61 4.96
C LEU A 37 6.36 10.01 4.35
N THR A 38 7.15 10.16 3.29
CA THR A 38 7.31 11.45 2.58
C THR A 38 6.09 11.85 1.75
N PHE A 39 5.12 10.96 1.56
CA PHE A 39 3.89 11.19 0.78
C PHE A 39 2.67 11.56 1.65
N ASP A 40 2.90 12.28 2.75
CA ASP A 40 1.84 12.68 3.70
C ASP A 40 1.06 11.47 4.25
N LEU A 41 1.78 10.36 4.47
CA LEU A 41 1.24 9.16 5.12
C LEU A 41 1.72 9.13 6.55
N THR A 42 0.86 8.65 7.45
CA THR A 42 1.19 8.46 8.87
C THR A 42 1.29 6.98 9.17
N GLN A 43 2.34 6.57 9.90
CA GLN A 43 2.44 5.20 10.37
C GLN A 43 1.51 5.00 11.56
N GLN A 44 0.59 4.04 11.45
CA GLN A 44 -0.23 3.60 12.56
C GLN A 44 0.29 2.27 13.11
N GLN A 45 0.21 2.14 14.44
CA GLN A 45 0.58 0.91 15.11
C GLN A 45 -0.41 -0.19 14.72
N ALA A 46 0.05 -1.20 13.98
CA ALA A 46 -0.79 -2.33 13.63
C ALA A 46 -0.99 -3.22 14.87
N ALA A 47 -2.22 -3.70 15.10
CA ALA A 47 -2.53 -4.62 16.19
C ALA A 47 -1.77 -5.97 16.08
N VAL A 48 -1.27 -6.29 14.88
CA VAL A 48 -0.56 -7.54 14.60
C VAL A 48 0.92 -7.26 14.37
N LYS A 49 1.77 -7.95 15.12
CA LYS A 49 3.24 -7.86 15.00
C LYS A 49 3.67 -8.28 13.58
N GLY A 50 4.56 -7.49 12.97
CA GLY A 50 5.05 -7.76 11.61
C GLY A 50 4.21 -7.15 10.48
N LEU A 51 3.14 -6.42 10.82
CA LEU A 51 2.42 -5.55 9.89
C LEU A 51 2.84 -4.10 10.07
N THR A 52 3.05 -3.40 8.97
CA THR A 52 3.20 -1.94 8.97
C THR A 52 2.02 -1.34 8.22
N ARG A 53 1.27 -0.47 8.88
CA ARG A 53 0.14 0.24 8.28
C ARG A 53 0.49 1.72 8.14
N LEU A 54 0.37 2.26 6.94
CA LEU A 54 0.43 3.69 6.70
C LEU A 54 -0.93 4.19 6.24
N VAL A 55 -1.34 5.37 6.72
CA VAL A 55 -2.68 5.92 6.51
C VAL A 55 -2.59 7.34 5.99
N SER A 56 -3.36 7.64 4.95
CA SER A 56 -3.52 8.98 4.38
C SER A 56 -4.44 9.85 5.26
N PRO A 57 -4.43 11.18 5.12
CA PRO A 57 -5.34 12.06 5.88
C PRO A 57 -6.82 11.77 5.62
N ARG A 58 -7.14 11.17 4.47
CA ARG A 58 -8.51 10.77 4.09
C ARG A 58 -8.90 9.40 4.62
N GLY A 59 -7.99 8.67 5.26
CA GLY A 59 -8.22 7.32 5.79
C GLY A 59 -7.97 6.20 4.79
N ASP A 60 -7.28 6.46 3.67
CA ASP A 60 -6.83 5.39 2.78
C ASP A 60 -5.60 4.72 3.39
N GLU A 61 -5.49 3.40 3.26
CA GLU A 61 -4.44 2.61 3.92
C GLU A 61 -3.53 1.93 2.90
N ILE A 62 -2.25 1.85 3.22
CA ILE A 62 -1.29 0.91 2.64
C ILE A 62 -0.74 0.03 3.76
N ILE A 63 -0.86 -1.28 3.58
CA ILE A 63 -0.52 -2.28 4.59
C ILE A 63 0.58 -3.17 4.02
N PHE A 64 1.71 -3.18 4.70
CA PHE A 64 2.86 -4.02 4.38
C PHE A 64 2.85 -5.27 5.26
N VAL A 65 2.97 -6.44 4.62
CA VAL A 65 3.11 -7.74 5.27
C VAL A 65 4.52 -8.26 5.01
N ALA A 66 5.49 -7.79 5.80
CA ALA A 66 6.91 -8.00 5.53
C ALA A 66 7.30 -9.48 5.37
N ALA A 67 6.67 -10.37 6.15
CA ALA A 67 6.92 -11.81 6.09
C ALA A 67 6.54 -12.46 4.75
N SER A 68 5.65 -11.84 3.96
CA SER A 68 5.14 -12.40 2.71
C SER A 68 5.48 -11.57 1.47
N GLY A 69 6.05 -10.37 1.65
CA GLY A 69 6.19 -9.40 0.56
C GLY A 69 4.88 -8.77 0.09
N ARG A 70 3.72 -9.17 0.64
CA ARG A 70 2.42 -8.65 0.22
C ARG A 70 2.23 -7.20 0.66
N VAL A 71 1.65 -6.42 -0.23
CA VAL A 71 1.11 -5.09 0.05
C VAL A 71 -0.36 -5.06 -0.27
N GLN A 72 -1.15 -4.58 0.68
CA GLN A 72 -2.57 -4.34 0.51
C GLN A 72 -2.83 -2.84 0.52
N ILE A 73 -3.57 -2.35 -0.48
CA ILE A 73 -4.03 -0.97 -0.58
C ILE A 73 -5.53 -0.97 -0.33
N ARG A 74 -5.99 -0.20 0.65
CA ARG A 74 -7.41 -0.08 1.00
C ARG A 74 -7.85 1.36 0.86
N VAL A 75 -8.86 1.59 0.04
CA VAL A 75 -9.43 2.92 -0.17
C VAL A 75 -10.56 3.14 0.82
N HIS A 76 -10.62 4.34 1.40
CA HIS A 76 -11.65 4.66 2.39
C HIS A 76 -13.06 4.59 1.78
N TYR A 77 -14.04 4.13 2.56
CA TYR A 77 -15.40 3.84 2.04
C TYR A 77 -16.16 5.07 1.57
N THR A 78 -15.79 6.26 2.05
CA THR A 78 -16.38 7.55 1.63
C THR A 78 -15.94 7.99 0.25
N VAL A 79 -14.95 7.32 -0.37
CA VAL A 79 -14.54 7.60 -1.75
C VAL A 79 -15.61 7.05 -2.71
N PRO A 80 -16.12 7.87 -3.66
CA PRO A 80 -17.06 7.42 -4.70
C PRO A 80 -16.50 6.25 -5.49
N GLU A 81 -17.34 5.26 -5.83
CA GLU A 81 -16.90 3.99 -6.39
C GLU A 81 -16.05 4.16 -7.66
N GLU A 82 -16.45 5.07 -8.54
CA GLU A 82 -15.77 5.40 -9.79
C GLU A 82 -14.37 6.00 -9.58
N GLN A 83 -14.08 6.54 -8.40
CA GLN A 83 -12.78 7.13 -8.06
C GLN A 83 -11.86 6.17 -7.31
N ARG A 84 -12.38 5.07 -6.74
CA ARG A 84 -11.59 4.20 -5.85
C ARG A 84 -10.38 3.60 -6.54
N ARG A 85 -10.54 3.17 -7.80
CA ARG A 85 -9.43 2.64 -8.59
C ARG A 85 -8.31 3.67 -8.76
N PHE A 86 -8.67 4.92 -9.08
CA PHE A 86 -7.69 6.00 -9.23
C PHE A 86 -6.94 6.29 -7.92
N VAL A 87 -7.64 6.29 -6.78
CA VAL A 87 -7.00 6.46 -5.47
C VAL A 87 -6.03 5.30 -5.17
N ALA A 88 -6.43 4.06 -5.45
CA ALA A 88 -5.57 2.90 -5.27
C ALA A 88 -4.33 2.95 -6.18
N GLU A 89 -4.50 3.33 -7.45
CA GLU A 89 -3.41 3.49 -8.41
C GLU A 89 -2.44 4.60 -7.99
N ARG A 90 -2.93 5.70 -7.41
CA ARG A 90 -2.08 6.77 -6.88
C ARG A 90 -1.21 6.29 -5.70
N LEU A 91 -1.80 5.57 -4.75
CA LEU A 91 -1.04 4.97 -3.64
C LEU A 91 -0.02 3.94 -4.14
N PHE A 92 -0.39 3.17 -5.16
CA PHE A 92 0.52 2.25 -5.84
C PHE A 92 1.68 2.99 -6.53
N GLN A 93 1.44 4.13 -7.17
CA GLN A 93 2.50 4.96 -7.75
C GLN A 93 3.46 5.50 -6.68
N HIS A 94 2.98 5.92 -5.52
CA HIS A 94 3.84 6.30 -4.39
C HIS A 94 4.75 5.14 -3.97
N LEU A 95 4.21 3.92 -3.88
CA LEU A 95 4.97 2.71 -3.60
C LEU A 95 6.05 2.45 -4.64
N VAL A 96 5.69 2.47 -5.93
CA VAL A 96 6.65 2.26 -7.03
C VAL A 96 7.76 3.31 -6.99
N TYR A 97 7.43 4.56 -6.67
CA TYR A 97 8.41 5.62 -6.55
C TYR A 97 9.35 5.41 -5.36
N ALA A 98 8.80 5.07 -4.19
CA ALA A 98 9.58 4.79 -2.99
C ALA A 98 10.56 3.63 -3.21
N LEU A 99 10.12 2.57 -3.91
CA LEU A 99 10.97 1.43 -4.27
C LEU A 99 12.14 1.78 -5.18
N ARG A 100 12.02 2.83 -6.01
CA ARG A 100 13.13 3.30 -6.87
C ARG A 100 14.17 4.13 -6.14
N ARG A 101 13.90 4.50 -4.89
CA ARG A 101 14.75 5.38 -4.06
C ARG A 101 15.48 4.63 -2.94
N ILE A 102 15.36 3.31 -2.89
CA ILE A 102 15.97 2.46 -1.86
C ILE A 102 16.87 1.39 -2.47
#